data_AF-A0A3V2SHF9-F1
#
_entry.id   AF-A0A3V2SHF9-F1
#
_cell.length_a   1.000
_cell.length_b   1.000
_cell.length_c   1.000
_cell.angle_alpha   90.00
_cell.angle_beta   90.00
_cell.angle_gamma   90.00
#
_symmetry.space_group_name_H-M   'P 1'
#
loop_
_entity.id
_entity.type
_entity.pdbx_description
1 polymer ?
#
loop_
_entity_poly.entity_id
_entity_poly.type
_entity_poly.pdbx_seq_one_letter_code
_entity_poly.pdbx_strand_id
1 'polypeptide(L)'
;MSEANIVHSGYGLRCEKLDKTLNLGWGVDNSAVLHWPGALPTGWLCDALDQIFIAAPQLSAVVLPWAEWREEPQALTLFEQVKSEIIHRTAFWQLPLWLSSPANRASGEMVFDAEREIYFPLRPLRPQGEVYRRYDPRIRRMLSFRIADPVSDAERFTRWMNDPRVEYFWEQSGSLEVQTAYLERQLTDKHAFPLIGCFDDRPFSYFEIYWAAEDRIGRHYSWQPFDRGLHLLVGEQQWRGAHYVQSWLRGLTHYLLLDEPRTQRTVLEPRTDNQRLFRHLEPAGYRTVKEFDFPHKRSRMAMTDRQHFFTEIGL
;
A
#
# COMPACT_ATOMS: atom_id res chain seq x y z
N MET A 1 -12.01 -10.07 -8.83
CA MET A 1 -13.05 -9.07 -8.47
C MET A 1 -13.44 -9.32 -7.02
N SER A 2 -13.81 -8.31 -6.25
CA SER A 2 -14.25 -8.52 -4.85
C SER A 2 -15.50 -9.40 -4.78
N GLU A 3 -15.58 -10.29 -3.80
CA GLU A 3 -16.74 -11.17 -3.59
C GLU A 3 -17.85 -10.54 -2.75
N ALA A 4 -17.58 -9.45 -2.03
CA ALA A 4 -18.58 -8.77 -1.21
C ALA A 4 -19.39 -7.73 -2.01
N ASN A 5 -18.73 -6.70 -2.56
CA ASN A 5 -19.39 -5.54 -3.19
C ASN A 5 -20.50 -4.92 -2.31
N ILE A 6 -20.08 -4.24 -1.25
CA ILE A 6 -20.92 -3.58 -0.26
C ILE A 6 -21.21 -2.14 -0.69
N VAL A 7 -22.50 -1.80 -0.76
CA VAL A 7 -23.00 -0.49 -1.16
C VAL A 7 -23.98 0.08 -0.13
N HIS A 8 -24.14 1.40 -0.11
CA HIS A 8 -25.21 2.05 0.64
C HIS A 8 -26.55 1.82 -0.04
N SER A 9 -27.57 1.37 0.70
CA SER A 9 -28.94 1.21 0.20
C SER A 9 -29.96 1.74 1.22
N GLY A 10 -30.63 2.84 0.89
CA GLY A 10 -31.70 3.42 1.72
C GLY A 10 -31.23 3.76 3.15
N TYR A 11 -31.48 2.83 4.08
CA TYR A 11 -31.22 2.98 5.52
C TYR A 11 -30.04 2.14 6.05
N GLY A 12 -29.26 1.47 5.19
CA GLY A 12 -28.15 0.61 5.64
C GLY A 12 -27.20 0.19 4.52
N LEU A 13 -26.38 -0.83 4.78
CA LEU A 13 -25.47 -1.43 3.80
C LEU A 13 -26.09 -2.68 3.17
N ARG A 14 -25.81 -2.91 1.88
CA ARG A 14 -26.25 -4.08 1.12
C ARG A 14 -25.08 -4.71 0.39
N CYS A 15 -25.05 -6.03 0.35
CA CYS A 15 -24.16 -6.80 -0.49
C CYS A 15 -24.85 -7.07 -1.83
N GLU A 16 -24.38 -6.45 -2.92
CA GLU A 16 -24.99 -6.62 -4.25
C GLU A 16 -24.81 -8.06 -4.77
N LYS A 17 -23.66 -8.69 -4.51
CA LYS A 17 -23.37 -10.05 -4.98
C LYS A 17 -24.19 -11.14 -4.31
N LEU A 18 -24.53 -10.97 -3.04
CA LEU A 18 -25.40 -11.90 -2.32
C LEU A 18 -26.89 -11.56 -2.47
N ASP A 19 -27.22 -10.43 -3.10
CA ASP A 19 -28.55 -9.85 -3.17
C ASP A 19 -29.22 -9.68 -1.79
N LYS A 20 -28.41 -9.33 -0.76
CA LYS A 20 -28.85 -9.28 0.64
C LYS A 20 -28.49 -7.96 1.32
N THR A 21 -29.44 -7.42 2.07
CA THR A 21 -29.16 -6.33 3.03
C THR A 21 -28.28 -6.88 4.16
N LEU A 22 -27.20 -6.18 4.48
CA LEU A 22 -26.39 -6.50 5.65
C LEU A 22 -27.10 -5.98 6.90
N ASN A 23 -27.41 -6.87 7.82
CA ASN A 23 -28.00 -6.48 9.10
C ASN A 23 -26.89 -5.98 10.02
N LEU A 24 -26.77 -4.65 10.11
CA LEU A 24 -25.83 -3.97 11.00
C LEU A 24 -26.56 -3.36 12.19
N GLY A 25 -26.31 -3.89 13.39
CA GLY A 25 -26.75 -3.26 14.63
C GLY A 25 -25.73 -2.23 15.11
N TRP A 26 -26.10 -0.96 15.21
CA TRP A 26 -25.18 0.10 15.66
C TRP A 26 -25.01 0.05 17.19
N GLY A 27 -23.75 -0.08 17.63
CA GLY A 27 -23.36 0.06 19.03
C GLY A 27 -23.27 1.52 19.46
N VAL A 28 -23.28 1.75 20.78
CA VAL A 28 -23.18 3.11 21.36
C VAL A 28 -21.77 3.69 21.37
N ASP A 29 -20.76 2.88 21.04
CA ASP A 29 -19.32 3.16 21.06
C ASP A 29 -18.71 3.28 19.65
N ASN A 30 -19.54 3.62 18.67
CA ASN A 30 -19.20 3.60 17.24
C ASN A 30 -18.78 2.21 16.73
N SER A 31 -19.21 1.12 17.37
CA SER A 31 -19.12 -0.21 16.80
C SER A 31 -20.37 -0.58 15.99
N ALA A 32 -20.28 -1.64 15.20
CA ALA A 32 -21.44 -2.27 14.58
C ALA A 32 -21.40 -3.79 14.76
N VAL A 33 -22.55 -4.43 14.93
CA VAL A 33 -22.68 -5.89 14.93
C VAL A 33 -23.04 -6.35 13.52
N LEU A 34 -22.23 -7.22 12.91
CA LEU A 34 -22.55 -7.85 11.63
C LEU A 34 -23.07 -9.26 11.89
N HIS A 35 -24.37 -9.46 11.64
CA HIS A 35 -25.00 -10.78 11.75
C HIS A 35 -24.65 -11.68 10.56
N TRP A 36 -24.52 -12.97 10.80
CA TRP A 36 -24.10 -13.94 9.79
C TRP A 36 -25.16 -14.05 8.68
N PRO A 37 -24.86 -13.70 7.41
CA PRO A 37 -25.85 -13.67 6.33
C PRO A 37 -26.09 -15.07 5.69
N GLY A 38 -25.49 -16.13 6.23
CA GLY A 38 -25.50 -17.49 5.70
C GLY A 38 -24.21 -17.83 4.93
N ALA A 39 -24.27 -18.85 4.06
CA ALA A 39 -23.10 -19.31 3.31
C ALA A 39 -22.41 -18.19 2.51
N LEU A 40 -21.07 -18.14 2.58
CA LEU A 40 -20.24 -17.09 2.02
C LEU A 40 -19.25 -17.64 0.99
N PRO A 41 -18.98 -16.92 -0.12
CA PRO A 41 -17.85 -17.21 -0.99
C PRO A 41 -16.50 -17.04 -0.25
N THR A 42 -15.47 -17.71 -0.75
CA THR A 42 -14.09 -17.52 -0.28
C THR A 42 -13.64 -16.07 -0.44
N GLY A 43 -13.04 -15.51 0.62
CA GLY A 43 -12.54 -14.12 0.64
C GLY A 43 -13.60 -13.06 0.94
N TRP A 44 -14.89 -13.45 1.01
CA TRP A 44 -15.99 -12.51 1.20
C TRP A 44 -15.87 -11.72 2.49
N LEU A 45 -15.51 -12.35 3.61
CA LEU A 45 -15.54 -11.69 4.92
C LEU A 45 -14.52 -10.56 5.01
N CYS A 46 -13.30 -10.79 4.53
CA CYS A 46 -12.26 -9.76 4.48
C CYS A 46 -12.69 -8.58 3.60
N ASP A 47 -13.19 -8.87 2.40
CA ASP A 47 -13.70 -7.85 1.48
C ASP A 47 -14.85 -7.04 2.08
N ALA A 48 -15.79 -7.71 2.75
CA ALA A 48 -16.95 -7.07 3.35
C ALA A 48 -16.53 -6.14 4.49
N LEU A 49 -15.68 -6.59 5.40
CA LEU A 49 -15.18 -5.77 6.52
C LEU A 49 -14.40 -4.55 6.02
N ASP A 50 -13.51 -4.73 5.04
CA ASP A 50 -12.77 -3.62 4.43
C ASP A 50 -13.71 -2.57 3.83
N GLN A 51 -14.73 -3.02 3.08
CA GLN A 51 -15.70 -2.14 2.46
C GLN A 51 -16.62 -1.46 3.48
N ILE A 52 -17.00 -2.14 4.57
CA ILE A 52 -17.77 -1.56 5.68
C ILE A 52 -16.97 -0.43 6.34
N PHE A 53 -15.69 -0.65 6.68
CA PHE A 53 -14.85 0.39 7.31
C PHE A 53 -14.56 1.59 6.41
N ILE A 54 -14.59 1.40 5.08
CA ILE A 54 -14.49 2.51 4.12
C ILE A 54 -15.82 3.26 3.99
N ALA A 55 -16.93 2.53 3.92
CA ALA A 55 -18.27 3.09 3.73
C ALA A 55 -18.78 3.83 4.97
N ALA A 56 -18.31 3.44 6.17
CA ALA A 56 -18.65 4.04 7.46
C ALA A 56 -17.37 4.37 8.26
N PRO A 57 -16.66 5.48 7.92
CA PRO A 57 -15.37 5.82 8.51
C PRO A 57 -15.42 6.13 10.01
N GLN A 58 -16.60 6.41 10.56
CA GLN A 58 -16.82 6.59 11.99
C GLN A 58 -16.72 5.29 12.78
N LEU A 59 -16.84 4.12 12.14
CA LEU A 59 -16.82 2.84 12.83
C LEU A 59 -15.44 2.55 13.43
N SER A 60 -15.41 2.29 14.73
CA SER A 60 -14.20 1.89 15.47
C SER A 60 -13.97 0.38 15.42
N ALA A 61 -15.05 -0.41 15.31
CA ALA A 61 -15.02 -1.86 15.27
C ALA A 61 -16.26 -2.48 14.62
N VAL A 62 -16.13 -3.73 14.18
CA VAL A 62 -17.25 -4.60 13.81
C VAL A 62 -17.22 -5.84 14.70
N VAL A 63 -18.31 -6.14 15.40
CA VAL A 63 -18.49 -7.35 16.19
C VAL A 63 -19.09 -8.43 15.29
N LEU A 64 -18.48 -9.62 15.28
CA LEU A 64 -18.99 -10.82 14.64
C LEU A 64 -19.43 -11.80 15.74
N PRO A 65 -20.72 -11.84 16.15
CA PRO A 65 -21.14 -12.63 17.30
C PRO A 65 -20.72 -14.09 17.20
N TRP A 66 -19.92 -14.58 18.15
CA TRP A 66 -19.38 -15.93 18.15
C TRP A 66 -20.46 -17.00 17.96
N ALA A 67 -21.62 -16.81 18.61
CA ALA A 67 -22.75 -17.74 18.50
C ALA A 67 -23.23 -17.96 17.05
N GLU A 68 -23.09 -16.97 16.18
CA GLU A 68 -23.50 -17.03 14.77
C GLU A 68 -22.33 -17.43 13.86
N TRP A 69 -21.12 -16.98 14.16
CA TRP A 69 -19.96 -17.07 13.26
C TRP A 69 -19.02 -18.24 13.55
N ARG A 70 -19.18 -18.97 14.66
CA ARG A 70 -18.28 -20.06 15.08
C ARG A 70 -18.11 -21.24 14.11
N GLU A 71 -19.02 -21.39 13.14
CA GLU A 71 -18.94 -22.45 12.11
C GLU A 71 -18.41 -21.93 10.76
N GLU A 72 -18.17 -20.61 10.61
CA GLU A 72 -17.70 -20.02 9.36
C GLU A 72 -16.16 -19.98 9.32
N PRO A 73 -15.48 -20.67 8.37
CA PRO A 73 -14.03 -20.82 8.38
C PRO A 73 -13.22 -19.52 8.27
N GLN A 74 -13.71 -18.52 7.53
CA GLN A 74 -13.02 -17.23 7.37
C GLN A 74 -13.07 -16.43 8.68
N ALA A 75 -14.20 -16.49 9.40
CA ALA A 75 -14.37 -15.87 10.70
C ALA A 75 -13.47 -16.53 11.74
N LEU A 76 -13.40 -17.87 11.79
CA LEU A 76 -12.48 -18.58 12.69
C LEU A 76 -11.01 -18.17 12.45
N THR A 77 -10.60 -18.10 11.19
CA THR A 77 -9.25 -17.63 10.80
C THR A 77 -9.00 -16.19 11.24
N LEU A 78 -10.01 -15.32 11.13
CA LEU A 78 -9.90 -13.92 11.55
C LEU A 78 -9.83 -13.78 13.07
N PHE A 79 -10.66 -14.53 13.81
CA PHE A 79 -10.65 -14.58 15.28
C PHE A 79 -9.30 -15.03 15.81
N GLU A 80 -8.66 -16.01 15.16
CA GLU A 80 -7.31 -16.44 15.52
C GLU A 80 -6.25 -15.35 15.30
N GLN A 81 -6.42 -14.48 14.30
CA GLN A 81 -5.47 -13.40 14.03
C GLN A 81 -5.67 -12.21 14.99
N VAL A 82 -6.92 -11.81 15.24
CA VAL A 82 -7.25 -10.65 16.09
C VAL A 82 -7.41 -11.00 17.57
N LYS A 83 -7.48 -12.30 17.90
CA LYS A 83 -7.71 -12.83 19.26
C LYS A 83 -9.00 -12.32 19.93
N SER A 84 -10.05 -12.08 19.13
CA SER A 84 -11.34 -11.54 19.59
C SER A 84 -12.43 -11.79 18.55
N GLU A 85 -13.70 -11.78 18.97
CA GLU A 85 -14.86 -11.67 18.07
C GLU A 85 -15.11 -10.22 17.60
N ILE A 86 -14.42 -9.26 18.23
CA ILE A 86 -14.49 -7.83 17.94
C ILE A 86 -13.33 -7.47 17.01
N ILE A 87 -13.67 -7.05 15.80
CA ILE A 87 -12.73 -6.65 14.76
C ILE A 87 -12.54 -5.14 14.84
N HIS A 88 -11.49 -4.68 15.54
CA HIS A 88 -11.15 -3.25 15.56
C HIS A 88 -10.60 -2.80 14.20
N ARG A 89 -11.09 -1.67 13.69
CA ARG A 89 -10.72 -1.11 12.37
C ARG A 89 -9.21 -0.99 12.18
N THR A 90 -8.53 -0.43 13.19
CA THR A 90 -7.08 -0.16 13.15
C THR A 90 -6.25 -1.45 13.20
N ALA A 91 -6.73 -2.49 13.89
CA ALA A 91 -6.06 -3.79 13.95
C ALA A 91 -6.30 -4.59 12.68
N PHE A 92 -7.52 -4.53 12.13
CA PHE A 92 -7.91 -5.23 10.90
C PHE A 92 -7.03 -4.86 9.71
N TRP A 93 -6.83 -3.56 9.46
CA TRP A 93 -5.94 -3.11 8.39
C TRP A 93 -4.45 -3.32 8.68
N GLN A 94 -4.07 -3.83 9.84
CA GLN A 94 -2.69 -4.21 10.13
C GLN A 94 -2.44 -5.71 9.95
N LEU A 95 -3.48 -6.49 9.65
CA LEU A 95 -3.34 -7.90 9.35
C LEU A 95 -2.73 -8.10 7.95
N PRO A 96 -1.96 -9.17 7.71
CA PRO A 96 -1.31 -9.43 6.44
C PRO A 96 -2.28 -9.98 5.36
N LEU A 97 -3.56 -9.62 5.41
CA LEU A 97 -4.63 -10.18 4.56
C LEU A 97 -4.51 -9.80 3.08
N TRP A 98 -3.81 -8.70 2.79
CA TRP A 98 -3.62 -8.17 1.43
C TRP A 98 -2.25 -8.49 0.83
N LEU A 99 -1.38 -9.18 1.57
CA LEU A 99 -0.08 -9.62 1.05
C LEU A 99 -0.27 -10.87 0.20
N SER A 100 0.17 -10.83 -1.06
CA SER A 100 0.09 -11.97 -1.99
C SER A 100 1.22 -12.99 -1.79
N SER A 101 2.26 -12.61 -1.05
CA SER A 101 3.35 -13.47 -0.59
C SER A 101 3.51 -13.35 0.93
N PRO A 102 3.99 -14.38 1.64
CA PRO A 102 4.29 -14.26 3.06
C PRO A 102 5.20 -13.05 3.35
N ALA A 103 4.95 -12.35 4.45
CA ALA A 103 5.76 -11.21 4.87
C ALA A 103 7.24 -11.60 4.93
N ASN A 104 8.08 -10.91 4.15
CA ASN A 104 9.50 -11.21 4.07
C ASN A 104 10.25 -10.40 5.13
N ARG A 105 10.36 -10.97 6.33
CA ARG A 105 10.86 -10.26 7.52
C ARG A 105 12.38 -10.29 7.61
N ALA A 106 12.99 -9.17 7.99
CA ALA A 106 14.41 -9.16 8.34
C ALA A 106 14.68 -10.10 9.53
N SER A 107 15.81 -10.82 9.48
CA SER A 107 16.23 -11.76 10.53
C SER A 107 16.48 -11.10 11.90
N GLY A 108 16.72 -9.79 11.91
CA GLY A 108 17.15 -9.04 13.10
C GLY A 108 18.67 -9.01 13.28
N GLU A 109 19.42 -9.74 12.44
CA GLU A 109 20.86 -9.57 12.31
C GLU A 109 21.18 -8.14 11.86
N MET A 110 22.36 -7.64 12.24
CA MET A 110 22.81 -6.29 11.94
C MET A 110 24.07 -6.33 11.10
N VAL A 111 24.19 -5.42 10.13
CA VAL A 111 25.29 -5.31 9.18
C VAL A 111 25.85 -3.89 9.18
N PHE A 112 27.16 -3.77 9.00
CA PHE A 112 27.84 -2.50 8.79
C PHE A 112 28.15 -2.32 7.30
N ASP A 113 27.72 -1.21 6.72
CA ASP A 113 28.10 -0.78 5.38
C ASP A 113 29.20 0.27 5.49
N ALA A 114 30.41 -0.09 5.05
CA ALA A 114 31.59 0.77 5.11
C ALA A 114 31.54 1.92 4.10
N GLU A 115 30.84 1.78 2.97
CA GLU A 115 30.70 2.86 1.97
C GLU A 115 29.79 3.97 2.49
N ARG A 116 28.75 3.59 3.22
CA ARG A 116 27.77 4.52 3.81
C ARG A 116 28.11 4.91 5.25
N GLU A 117 29.03 4.20 5.90
CA GLU A 117 29.40 4.32 7.31
C GLU A 117 28.20 4.20 8.27
N ILE A 118 27.31 3.24 8.01
CA ILE A 118 26.11 3.01 8.82
C ILE A 118 25.98 1.56 9.28
N TYR A 119 25.32 1.36 10.42
CA TYR A 119 25.02 0.06 11.00
C TYR A 119 23.50 -0.12 11.08
N PHE A 120 22.96 -1.12 10.38
CA PHE A 120 21.52 -1.30 10.19
C PHE A 120 21.14 -2.79 10.10
N PRO A 121 19.84 -3.14 10.21
CA PRO A 121 19.42 -4.54 10.11
C PRO A 121 19.69 -5.14 8.74
N LEU A 122 20.17 -6.38 8.68
CA LEU A 122 20.26 -7.15 7.45
C LEU A 122 18.87 -7.24 6.80
N ARG A 123 18.78 -6.80 5.54
CA ARG A 123 17.52 -6.71 4.81
C ARG A 123 17.03 -8.08 4.38
N PRO A 124 15.71 -8.31 4.38
CA PRO A 124 15.15 -9.52 3.78
C PRO A 124 15.53 -9.58 2.29
N LEU A 125 15.44 -10.78 1.73
CA LEU A 125 15.55 -10.93 0.28
C LEU A 125 14.47 -10.12 -0.42
N ARG A 126 14.69 -9.73 -1.66
CA ARG A 126 13.60 -9.15 -2.46
C ARG A 126 12.48 -10.19 -2.62
N PRO A 127 11.19 -9.81 -2.49
CA PRO A 127 10.09 -10.69 -2.82
C PRO A 127 10.08 -11.05 -4.32
N GLN A 128 9.18 -11.95 -4.71
CA GLN A 128 8.98 -12.39 -6.09
C GLN A 128 7.49 -12.35 -6.43
N GLY A 129 7.18 -12.10 -7.70
CA GLY A 129 5.79 -12.11 -8.20
C GLY A 129 4.97 -10.95 -7.66
N GLU A 130 3.68 -11.20 -7.42
CA GLU A 130 2.76 -10.25 -6.80
C GLU A 130 3.00 -10.19 -5.29
N VAL A 131 3.05 -8.97 -4.74
CA VAL A 131 3.33 -8.74 -3.32
C VAL A 131 2.12 -8.20 -2.57
N TYR A 132 1.16 -7.63 -3.28
CA TYR A 132 0.00 -6.97 -2.68
C TYR A 132 -1.19 -7.00 -3.63
N ARG A 133 -2.39 -7.24 -3.08
CA ARG A 133 -3.65 -7.15 -3.82
C ARG A 133 -4.79 -6.69 -2.92
N ARG A 134 -5.56 -5.70 -3.40
CA ARG A 134 -6.73 -5.18 -2.69
C ARG A 134 -7.78 -4.62 -3.64
N TYR A 135 -9.05 -4.84 -3.34
CA TYR A 135 -10.14 -4.13 -4.00
C TYR A 135 -10.33 -2.74 -3.39
N ASP A 136 -10.30 -1.70 -4.21
CA ASP A 136 -10.68 -0.35 -3.77
C ASP A 136 -12.12 -0.07 -4.19
N PRO A 137 -13.08 -0.02 -3.25
CA PRO A 137 -14.49 0.20 -3.57
C PRO A 137 -14.79 1.65 -4.01
N ARG A 138 -13.90 2.62 -3.75
CA ARG A 138 -14.13 4.02 -4.15
C ARG A 138 -13.97 4.19 -5.66
N ILE A 139 -13.03 3.46 -6.26
CA ILE A 139 -12.79 3.48 -7.71
C ILE A 139 -13.29 2.21 -8.40
N ARG A 140 -13.76 1.22 -7.61
CA ARG A 140 -14.27 -0.08 -8.06
C ARG A 140 -13.27 -0.86 -8.91
N ARG A 141 -12.01 -0.93 -8.46
CA ARG A 141 -10.90 -1.61 -9.17
C ARG A 141 -10.11 -2.48 -8.21
N MET A 142 -9.52 -3.56 -8.75
CA MET A 142 -8.48 -4.29 -8.07
C MET A 142 -7.15 -3.55 -8.23
N LEU A 143 -6.57 -3.08 -7.14
CA LEU A 143 -5.20 -2.60 -7.08
C LEU A 143 -4.28 -3.78 -6.75
N SER A 144 -3.18 -3.92 -7.48
CA SER A 144 -2.10 -4.84 -7.11
C SER A 144 -0.72 -4.27 -7.41
N PHE A 145 0.28 -4.80 -6.70
CA PHE A 145 1.69 -4.50 -6.93
C PHE A 145 2.44 -5.81 -7.15
N ARG A 146 3.31 -5.83 -8.16
CA ARG A 146 4.19 -6.96 -8.45
C ARG A 146 5.60 -6.50 -8.76
N ILE A 147 6.57 -7.38 -8.57
CA ILE A 147 7.94 -7.12 -9.00
C ILE A 147 7.98 -6.88 -10.52
N ALA A 148 8.75 -5.89 -10.95
CA ALA A 148 8.96 -5.63 -12.36
C ALA A 148 9.74 -6.79 -13.01
N ASP A 149 9.32 -7.17 -14.21
CA ASP A 149 9.97 -8.21 -15.00
C ASP A 149 10.53 -7.57 -16.28
N PRO A 150 11.87 -7.49 -16.44
CA PRO A 150 12.49 -6.90 -17.62
C PRO A 150 11.98 -7.49 -18.93
N VAL A 151 11.65 -8.78 -18.96
CA VAL A 151 11.17 -9.45 -20.19
C VAL A 151 9.82 -8.90 -20.63
N SER A 152 8.89 -8.69 -19.70
CA SER A 152 7.52 -8.28 -20.02
C SER A 152 7.23 -6.78 -19.83
N ASP A 153 8.07 -6.07 -19.07
CA ASP A 153 7.85 -4.66 -18.70
C ASP A 153 8.80 -3.69 -19.41
N ALA A 154 9.94 -4.11 -19.96
CA ALA A 154 10.95 -3.18 -20.49
C ALA A 154 10.41 -2.25 -21.58
N GLU A 155 9.64 -2.75 -22.54
CA GLU A 155 9.05 -1.91 -23.61
C GLU A 155 8.12 -0.82 -23.03
N ARG A 156 7.30 -1.22 -22.05
CA ARG A 156 6.35 -0.33 -21.39
C ARG A 156 7.07 0.72 -20.55
N PHE A 157 8.03 0.27 -19.75
CA PHE A 157 8.88 1.11 -18.92
C PHE A 157 9.66 2.10 -19.78
N THR A 158 10.17 1.68 -20.93
CA THR A 158 10.82 2.55 -21.92
C THR A 158 9.88 3.64 -22.41
N ARG A 159 8.67 3.28 -22.84
CA ARG A 159 7.67 4.28 -23.26
C ARG A 159 7.35 5.27 -22.13
N TRP A 160 7.23 4.78 -20.90
CA TRP A 160 6.93 5.64 -19.75
C TRP A 160 8.08 6.58 -19.41
N MET A 161 9.33 6.11 -19.37
CA MET A 161 10.50 6.93 -19.09
C MET A 161 10.75 8.01 -20.15
N ASN A 162 10.42 7.72 -21.41
CA ASN A 162 10.56 8.67 -22.52
C ASN A 162 9.36 9.63 -22.66
N ASP A 163 8.30 9.50 -21.84
CA ASP A 163 7.23 10.50 -21.81
C ASP A 163 7.80 11.83 -21.29
N PRO A 164 7.66 12.97 -22.00
CA PRO A 164 8.31 14.22 -21.63
C PRO A 164 8.01 14.71 -20.20
N ARG A 165 6.84 14.36 -19.65
CA ARG A 165 6.50 14.72 -18.27
C ARG A 165 7.24 13.82 -17.27
N VAL A 166 7.40 12.54 -17.56
CA VAL A 166 8.19 11.63 -16.71
C VAL A 166 9.65 12.02 -16.78
N GLU A 167 10.17 12.25 -17.99
CA GLU A 167 11.56 12.62 -18.22
C GLU A 167 11.95 13.91 -17.48
N TYR A 168 11.06 14.90 -17.43
CA TYR A 168 11.29 16.13 -16.67
C TYR A 168 11.61 15.89 -15.18
N PHE A 169 11.08 14.83 -14.57
CA PHE A 169 11.30 14.53 -13.15
C PHE A 169 12.34 13.43 -12.91
N TRP A 170 12.40 12.45 -13.79
CA TRP A 170 13.27 11.27 -13.64
C TRP A 170 14.62 11.47 -14.33
N GLU A 171 14.69 12.22 -15.44
CA GLU A 171 15.92 12.43 -16.22
C GLU A 171 16.60 11.10 -16.57
N GLN A 172 15.80 10.12 -17.02
CA GLN A 172 16.22 8.73 -17.30
C GLN A 172 15.76 8.25 -18.69
N SER A 173 15.45 9.14 -19.63
CA SER A 173 15.06 8.73 -20.99
C SER A 173 16.20 7.96 -21.68
N GLY A 174 15.84 7.08 -22.62
CA GLY A 174 16.83 6.21 -23.26
C GLY A 174 16.21 5.11 -24.10
N SER A 175 17.06 4.37 -24.80
CA SER A 175 16.67 3.23 -25.63
C SER A 175 16.15 2.06 -24.79
N LEU A 176 15.51 1.09 -25.44
CA LEU A 176 15.03 -0.12 -24.78
C LEU A 176 16.15 -0.85 -24.04
N GLU A 177 17.35 -0.93 -24.63
CA GLU A 177 18.51 -1.59 -24.03
C GLU A 177 18.94 -0.91 -22.73
N VAL A 178 18.94 0.43 -22.69
CA VAL A 178 19.24 1.21 -21.48
C VAL A 178 18.22 0.92 -20.38
N GLN A 179 16.95 0.84 -20.74
CA GLN A 179 15.86 0.63 -19.78
C GLN A 179 15.76 -0.81 -19.28
N THR A 180 16.05 -1.79 -20.14
CA THR A 180 16.19 -3.19 -19.74
C THR A 180 17.32 -3.34 -18.72
N ALA A 181 18.50 -2.79 -19.03
CA ALA A 181 19.64 -2.80 -18.11
C ALA A 181 19.33 -2.04 -16.79
N TYR A 182 18.52 -0.97 -16.86
CA TYR A 182 18.04 -0.27 -15.68
C TYR A 182 17.21 -1.19 -14.77
N LEU A 183 16.20 -1.86 -15.32
CA LEU A 183 15.36 -2.78 -14.55
C LEU A 183 16.16 -3.95 -13.97
N GLU A 184 17.06 -4.54 -14.75
CA GLU A 184 17.94 -5.63 -14.30
C GLU A 184 18.83 -5.21 -13.12
N ARG A 185 19.38 -3.99 -13.16
CA ARG A 185 20.16 -3.44 -12.05
C ARG A 185 19.30 -3.20 -10.81
N GLN A 186 18.09 -2.64 -10.96
CA GLN A 186 17.19 -2.45 -9.81
C GLN A 186 16.78 -3.78 -9.18
N LEU A 187 16.78 -4.87 -9.96
CA LEU A 187 16.53 -6.21 -9.43
C LEU A 187 17.71 -6.79 -8.64
N THR A 188 18.95 -6.34 -8.87
CA THR A 188 20.13 -6.80 -8.12
C THR A 188 20.51 -5.89 -6.95
N ASP A 189 19.81 -4.77 -6.79
CA ASP A 189 20.01 -3.87 -5.66
C ASP A 189 19.60 -4.53 -4.33
N LYS A 190 20.39 -4.29 -3.28
CA LYS A 190 20.17 -4.80 -1.92
C LYS A 190 19.24 -3.91 -1.10
N HIS A 191 19.23 -2.61 -1.37
CA HIS A 191 18.46 -1.65 -0.57
C HIS A 191 17.13 -1.25 -1.23
N ALA A 192 16.96 -1.51 -2.52
CA ALA A 192 15.78 -1.13 -3.29
C ALA A 192 15.29 -2.27 -4.19
N PHE A 193 14.02 -2.21 -4.62
CA PHE A 193 13.52 -3.05 -5.68
C PHE A 193 12.37 -2.41 -6.47
N PRO A 194 12.19 -2.79 -7.75
CA PRO A 194 11.18 -2.22 -8.62
C PRO A 194 9.83 -2.93 -8.49
N LEU A 195 8.75 -2.16 -8.46
CA LEU A 195 7.38 -2.65 -8.55
C LEU A 195 6.66 -2.05 -9.76
N ILE A 196 5.77 -2.85 -10.33
CA ILE A 196 4.72 -2.42 -11.25
C ILE A 196 3.40 -2.36 -10.50
N GLY A 197 2.75 -1.20 -10.56
CA GLY A 197 1.36 -1.03 -10.14
C GLY A 197 0.41 -1.46 -11.23
N CYS A 198 -0.62 -2.21 -10.85
CA CYS A 198 -1.68 -2.67 -11.74
C CYS A 198 -3.06 -2.25 -11.22
N PHE A 199 -3.94 -1.84 -12.14
CA PHE A 199 -5.38 -1.78 -11.91
C PHE A 199 -6.06 -2.85 -12.77
N ASP A 200 -6.83 -3.74 -12.14
CA ASP A 200 -7.44 -4.92 -12.78
C ASP A 200 -6.43 -5.69 -13.64
N ASP A 201 -5.26 -5.97 -13.04
CA ASP A 201 -4.13 -6.68 -13.64
C ASP A 201 -3.49 -5.97 -14.86
N ARG A 202 -3.88 -4.72 -15.15
CA ARG A 202 -3.28 -3.88 -16.20
C ARG A 202 -2.23 -2.94 -15.60
N PRO A 203 -0.94 -3.04 -16.01
CA PRO A 203 0.13 -2.15 -15.57
C PRO A 203 -0.18 -0.68 -15.85
N PHE A 204 0.07 0.19 -14.86
CA PHE A 204 -0.14 1.64 -15.00
C PHE A 204 1.01 2.52 -14.49
N SER A 205 1.83 2.00 -13.58
CA SER A 205 2.83 2.78 -12.84
C SER A 205 4.05 1.93 -12.53
N TYR A 206 5.18 2.60 -12.38
CA TYR A 206 6.43 2.03 -11.87
C TYR A 206 6.78 2.70 -10.54
N PHE A 207 7.26 1.89 -9.60
CA PHE A 207 7.71 2.33 -8.29
C PHE A 207 9.08 1.74 -7.97
N GLU A 208 9.89 2.48 -7.23
CA GLU A 208 11.09 1.95 -6.58
C GLU A 208 10.87 2.04 -5.09
N ILE A 209 10.86 0.90 -4.42
CA ILE A 209 10.73 0.85 -2.98
C ILE A 209 12.09 0.59 -2.37
N TYR A 210 12.48 1.39 -1.38
CA TYR A 210 13.81 1.30 -0.79
C TYR A 210 13.80 1.38 0.74
N TRP A 211 14.90 0.94 1.35
CA TRP A 211 15.20 1.14 2.78
C TRP A 211 15.87 2.51 2.98
N ALA A 212 15.19 3.41 3.68
CA ALA A 212 15.55 4.83 3.68
C ALA A 212 16.90 5.13 4.36
N ALA A 213 17.34 4.28 5.29
CA ALA A 213 18.66 4.40 5.91
C ALA A 213 19.80 4.21 4.89
N GLU A 214 19.60 3.36 3.89
CA GLU A 214 20.59 3.00 2.87
C GLU A 214 20.49 3.86 1.60
N ASP A 215 19.39 4.57 1.41
CA ASP A 215 19.22 5.50 0.31
C ASP A 215 19.87 6.87 0.61
N ARG A 216 20.06 7.69 -0.42
CA ARG A 216 20.57 9.06 -0.33
C ARG A 216 19.81 9.90 0.70
N ILE A 217 18.49 9.69 0.86
CA ILE A 217 17.69 10.42 1.85
C ILE A 217 18.14 10.16 3.30
N GLY A 218 18.76 9.02 3.61
CA GLY A 218 19.22 8.65 4.95
C GLY A 218 20.22 9.64 5.56
N ARG A 219 20.93 10.42 4.74
CA ARG A 219 21.84 11.47 5.22
C ARG A 219 21.14 12.76 5.64
N HIS A 220 19.85 12.87 5.36
CA HIS A 220 19.09 14.11 5.53
C HIS A 220 18.12 14.06 6.70
N TYR A 221 18.00 12.97 7.46
CA TYR A 221 17.18 12.92 8.67
C TYR A 221 17.59 11.78 9.61
N SER A 222 17.10 11.82 10.85
CA SER A 222 17.28 10.73 11.81
C SER A 222 16.34 9.56 11.48
N TRP A 223 16.79 8.70 10.57
CA TRP A 223 16.08 7.50 10.16
C TRP A 223 15.90 6.51 11.32
N GLN A 224 14.89 5.66 11.18
CA GLN A 224 14.64 4.50 12.03
C GLN A 224 15.01 3.25 11.23
N PRO A 225 15.34 2.13 11.89
CA PRO A 225 15.96 0.98 11.23
C PRO A 225 15.17 0.41 10.05
N PHE A 226 13.85 0.56 10.06
CA PHE A 226 12.94 -0.01 9.05
C PHE A 226 12.14 1.05 8.30
N ASP A 227 12.59 2.30 8.28
CA ASP A 227 11.95 3.31 7.43
C ASP A 227 12.02 2.88 5.96
N ARG A 228 10.89 3.01 5.26
CA ARG A 228 10.79 2.72 3.82
C ARG A 228 10.58 4.02 3.06
N GLY A 229 11.09 4.11 1.85
CA GLY A 229 10.75 5.20 0.96
C GLY A 229 10.35 4.70 -0.42
N LEU A 230 9.87 5.63 -1.23
CA LEU A 230 9.42 5.30 -2.58
C LEU A 230 9.71 6.39 -3.61
N HIS A 231 10.16 5.97 -4.78
CA HIS A 231 10.05 6.75 -6.02
C HIS A 231 8.89 6.24 -6.85
N LEU A 232 8.30 7.12 -7.67
CA LEU A 232 7.15 6.77 -8.48
C LEU A 232 7.09 7.49 -9.82
N LEU A 233 6.55 6.82 -10.81
CA LEU A 233 6.01 7.42 -12.03
C LEU A 233 4.70 6.74 -12.40
N VAL A 234 3.67 7.52 -12.69
CA VAL A 234 2.45 7.02 -13.34
C VAL A 234 2.67 7.16 -14.83
N GLY A 235 2.76 6.03 -15.55
CA GLY A 235 3.03 6.01 -16.98
C GLY A 235 1.77 6.10 -17.84
N GLU A 236 0.66 5.52 -17.37
CA GLU A 236 -0.60 5.52 -18.11
C GLU A 236 -1.49 6.71 -17.74
N GLN A 237 -1.82 7.54 -18.75
CA GLN A 237 -2.50 8.81 -18.53
C GLN A 237 -3.92 8.68 -17.97
N GLN A 238 -4.62 7.59 -18.28
CA GLN A 238 -5.99 7.31 -17.85
C GLN A 238 -6.11 7.01 -16.34
N TRP A 239 -4.99 6.64 -15.71
CA TRP A 239 -4.93 6.34 -14.27
C TRP A 239 -4.36 7.52 -13.46
N ARG A 240 -4.46 8.73 -14.02
CA ARG A 240 -4.14 9.98 -13.35
C ARG A 240 -5.42 10.60 -12.78
N GLY A 241 -5.28 11.30 -11.66
CA GLY A 241 -6.39 11.97 -10.99
C GLY A 241 -6.36 11.71 -9.50
N ALA A 242 -6.97 12.61 -8.72
CA ALA A 242 -6.86 12.57 -7.26
C ALA A 242 -7.33 11.24 -6.66
N HIS A 243 -8.42 10.66 -7.16
CA HIS A 243 -8.97 9.39 -6.67
C HIS A 243 -8.04 8.20 -6.97
N TYR A 244 -7.44 8.13 -8.16
CA TYR A 244 -6.45 7.09 -8.46
C TYR A 244 -5.18 7.27 -7.64
N VAL A 245 -4.70 8.50 -7.47
CA VAL A 245 -3.52 8.79 -6.64
C VAL A 245 -3.76 8.39 -5.19
N GLN A 246 -4.92 8.74 -4.61
CA GLN A 246 -5.28 8.30 -3.27
C GLN A 246 -5.32 6.77 -3.17
N SER A 247 -5.90 6.08 -4.16
CA SER A 247 -5.99 4.63 -4.22
C SER A 247 -4.60 3.97 -4.16
N TRP A 248 -3.74 4.25 -5.15
CA TRP A 248 -2.45 3.57 -5.23
C TRP A 248 -1.47 4.06 -4.18
N LEU A 249 -1.50 5.33 -3.76
CA LEU A 249 -0.56 5.83 -2.76
C LEU A 249 -0.86 5.22 -1.39
N ARG A 250 -2.13 5.23 -0.96
CA ARG A 250 -2.52 4.57 0.30
C ARG A 250 -2.30 3.07 0.25
N GLY A 251 -2.62 2.42 -0.87
CA GLY A 251 -2.36 0.99 -1.07
C GLY A 251 -0.86 0.66 -0.99
N LEU A 252 0.00 1.48 -1.58
CA LEU A 252 1.44 1.29 -1.53
C LEU A 252 1.98 1.53 -0.11
N THR A 253 1.58 2.63 0.54
CA THR A 253 1.93 2.89 1.95
C THR A 253 1.51 1.72 2.85
N HIS A 254 0.30 1.20 2.65
CA HIS A 254 -0.22 0.06 3.38
C HIS A 254 0.62 -1.20 3.14
N TYR A 255 0.95 -1.52 1.88
CA TYR A 255 1.88 -2.60 1.58
C TYR A 255 3.21 -2.45 2.34
N LEU A 256 3.84 -1.27 2.30
CA LEU A 256 5.11 -1.02 2.99
C LEU A 256 5.03 -1.21 4.51
N LEU A 257 3.89 -0.88 5.11
CA LEU A 257 3.65 -1.07 6.53
C LEU A 257 3.36 -2.53 6.90
N LEU A 258 2.85 -3.36 5.97
CA LEU A 258 2.55 -4.77 6.23
C LEU A 258 3.73 -5.70 5.93
N ASP A 259 4.49 -5.42 4.86
CA ASP A 259 5.59 -6.24 4.37
C ASP A 259 6.67 -6.47 5.44
N GLU A 260 7.04 -5.40 6.14
CA GLU A 260 7.87 -5.43 7.35
C GLU A 260 7.12 -4.76 8.50
N PRO A 261 6.52 -5.54 9.43
CA PRO A 261 5.69 -4.99 10.52
C PRO A 261 6.42 -4.00 11.44
N ARG A 262 7.76 -4.02 11.47
CA ARG A 262 8.56 -3.06 12.24
C ARG A 262 8.69 -1.69 11.54
N THR A 263 8.32 -1.56 10.27
CA THR A 263 8.24 -0.27 9.58
C THR A 263 7.20 0.62 10.25
N GLN A 264 7.67 1.72 10.83
CA GLN A 264 6.84 2.73 11.50
C GLN A 264 6.61 3.97 10.66
N ARG A 265 7.46 4.23 9.65
CA ARG A 265 7.39 5.44 8.85
C ARG A 265 7.69 5.14 7.39
N THR A 266 7.01 5.87 6.51
CA THR A 266 7.39 5.90 5.09
C THR A 266 7.69 7.33 4.65
N VAL A 267 8.64 7.49 3.74
CA VAL A 267 9.19 8.79 3.33
C VAL A 267 9.12 9.00 1.82
N LEU A 268 9.04 10.26 1.41
CA LEU A 268 9.22 10.71 0.03
C LEU A 268 10.05 12.00 -0.01
N GLU A 269 10.76 12.21 -1.11
CA GLU A 269 11.65 13.33 -1.37
C GLU A 269 11.42 13.95 -2.76
N PRO A 270 10.17 14.29 -3.13
CA PRO A 270 9.90 14.95 -4.40
C PRO A 270 10.57 16.32 -4.49
N ARG A 271 10.81 16.75 -5.74
CA ARG A 271 11.23 18.12 -6.02
C ARG A 271 10.24 19.12 -5.44
N THR A 272 10.76 20.19 -4.86
CA THR A 272 9.95 21.29 -4.28
C THR A 272 9.03 21.96 -5.29
N ASP A 273 9.37 21.95 -6.57
CA ASP A 273 8.56 22.49 -7.67
C ASP A 273 7.37 21.61 -8.06
N ASN A 274 7.27 20.36 -7.56
CA ASN A 274 6.17 19.45 -7.87
C ASN A 274 4.92 19.71 -7.00
N GLN A 275 4.38 20.92 -7.10
CA GLN A 275 3.19 21.37 -6.36
C GLN A 275 1.95 20.49 -6.59
N ARG A 276 1.88 19.78 -7.73
CA ARG A 276 0.79 18.84 -8.01
C ARG A 276 0.84 17.62 -7.11
N LEU A 277 2.03 17.04 -6.90
CA LEU A 277 2.20 15.88 -6.04
C LEU A 277 1.87 16.22 -4.58
N PHE A 278 2.32 17.36 -4.06
CA PHE A 278 2.05 17.75 -2.67
C PHE A 278 0.56 17.83 -2.32
N ARG A 279 -0.31 18.22 -3.27
CA ARG A 279 -1.77 18.22 -3.06
C ARG A 279 -2.36 16.83 -2.86
N HIS A 280 -1.64 15.77 -3.23
CA HIS A 280 -2.10 14.39 -3.06
C HIS A 280 -1.48 13.71 -1.83
N LEU A 281 -0.35 14.22 -1.32
CA LEU A 281 0.37 13.62 -0.21
C LEU A 281 -0.41 13.74 1.11
N GLU A 282 -0.91 14.94 1.44
CA GLU A 282 -1.63 15.17 2.70
C GLU A 282 -2.92 14.31 2.81
N PRO A 283 -3.80 14.24 1.77
CA PRO A 283 -4.94 13.31 1.81
C PRO A 283 -4.56 11.83 1.90
N ALA A 284 -3.32 11.46 1.57
CA ALA A 284 -2.80 10.11 1.70
C ALA A 284 -2.04 9.88 3.02
N GLY A 285 -2.04 10.85 3.93
CA GLY A 285 -1.42 10.72 5.26
C GLY A 285 0.01 11.22 5.36
N TYR A 286 0.54 11.85 4.31
CA TYR A 286 1.90 12.37 4.31
C TYR A 286 1.93 13.85 4.66
N ARG A 287 2.74 14.20 5.66
CA ARG A 287 3.02 15.58 6.04
C ARG A 287 4.41 16.01 5.59
N THR A 288 4.55 17.29 5.23
CA THR A 288 5.87 17.87 4.98
C THR A 288 6.65 17.95 6.29
N VAL A 289 7.89 17.46 6.28
CA VAL A 289 8.82 17.51 7.42
C VAL A 289 9.76 18.71 7.29
N LYS A 290 10.44 18.82 6.13
CA LYS A 290 11.39 19.89 5.83
C LYS A 290 11.77 19.92 4.35
N GLU A 291 12.46 20.97 3.93
CA GLU A 291 13.15 21.03 2.64
C GLU A 291 14.65 20.87 2.81
N PHE A 292 15.31 20.31 1.81
CA PHE A 292 16.76 20.11 1.77
C PHE A 292 17.24 19.98 0.32
N ASP A 293 18.54 20.11 0.09
CA ASP A 293 19.13 20.04 -1.24
C ASP A 293 19.88 18.72 -1.44
N PHE A 294 19.60 18.04 -2.56
CA PHE A 294 20.50 17.08 -3.18
C PHE A 294 21.34 17.80 -4.24
N PRO A 295 22.47 17.22 -4.68
CA PRO A 295 23.30 17.82 -5.73
C PRO A 295 22.55 18.19 -7.02
N HIS A 296 21.47 17.47 -7.35
CA HIS A 296 20.70 17.59 -8.59
C HIS A 296 19.29 18.18 -8.41
N LYS A 297 18.81 18.37 -7.17
CA LYS A 297 17.46 18.93 -6.91
C LYS A 297 17.28 19.50 -5.51
N ARG A 298 16.42 20.50 -5.37
CA ARG A 298 15.84 20.90 -4.09
C ARG A 298 14.61 20.05 -3.77
N SER A 299 14.67 19.30 -2.68
CA SER A 299 13.65 18.32 -2.27
C SER A 299 12.84 18.81 -1.09
N ARG A 300 11.58 18.36 -1.02
CA ARG A 300 10.73 18.49 0.18
C ARG A 300 10.46 17.11 0.72
N MET A 301 10.98 16.84 1.92
CA MET A 301 10.71 15.59 2.62
C MET A 301 9.26 15.54 3.07
N ALA A 302 8.54 14.51 2.65
CA ALA A 302 7.24 14.15 3.18
C ALA A 302 7.34 12.82 3.92
N MET A 303 6.57 12.67 4.99
CA MET A 303 6.58 11.48 5.84
C MET A 303 5.18 11.16 6.33
N THR A 304 4.86 9.88 6.43
CA THR A 304 3.70 9.38 7.18
C THR A 304 4.19 8.41 8.24
N ASP A 305 3.50 8.35 9.38
CA ASP A 305 3.74 7.38 10.44
C ASP A 305 2.61 6.37 10.52
N ARG A 306 2.94 5.16 10.98
CA ARG A 306 2.06 4.00 11.05
C ARG A 306 0.79 4.28 11.83
N GLN A 307 0.92 4.91 12.99
CA GLN A 307 -0.22 5.19 13.86
C GLN A 307 -1.19 6.13 13.16
N HIS A 308 -0.71 7.28 12.68
CA HIS A 308 -1.52 8.25 11.95
C HIS A 308 -2.19 7.63 10.71
N PHE A 309 -1.44 6.82 9.96
CA PHE A 309 -1.99 6.13 8.78
C PHE A 309 -3.17 5.23 9.15
N PHE A 310 -3.04 4.37 10.16
CA PHE A 310 -4.11 3.42 10.49
C PHE A 310 -5.26 4.02 11.31
N THR A 311 -5.02 5.09 12.09
CA THR A 311 -6.08 5.73 12.90
C THR A 311 -6.86 6.78 12.12
N GLU A 312 -6.17 7.73 11.48
CA GLU A 312 -6.79 8.93 10.90
C GLU A 312 -7.08 8.80 9.41
N ILE A 313 -6.17 8.16 8.66
CA ILE A 313 -6.21 8.18 7.20
C ILE A 313 -6.98 6.97 6.66
N GLY A 314 -6.56 5.78 7.07
CA GLY A 314 -7.10 4.53 6.59
C GLY A 314 -6.90 4.32 5.09
N LEU A 315 -7.60 3.32 4.56
CA LEU A 315 -7.57 2.98 3.15
C LEU A 315 -8.64 3.71 2.35
#